data_AF-A0AAD4D148-F1
#
_entry.id   AF-A0AAD4D148-F1
#
_cell.length_a   1.000
_cell.length_b   1.000
_cell.length_c   1.000
_cell.angle_alpha   90.00
_cell.angle_beta   90.00
_cell.angle_gamma   90.00
#
_symmetry.space_group_name_H-M   'P 1'
#
loop_
_entity.id
_entity.type
_entity.pdbx_description
1 polymer ?
#
loop_
_entity_poly.entity_id
_entity_poly.type
_entity_poly.pdbx_seq_one_letter_code
_entity_poly.pdbx_strand_id
1 'polypeptide(L)'
;TGYDSLVTTRSQLLTLLVSQIPSHKIHFSKRIVSFTANKDGVVIRCADDTTYNGDVLIGADGAFSKIRELLYKQVAKKGILPRQDAAAVASDVAAASAISTVMDDGTVAVTAEAEGEALKGGHIHLVGVTRVLDVEKFPILVEEDSRCETVVGNTLPHSWSYFTVPGNRICWTVNMEIDDNTLREQRARAASSLPPTSPPSPTPSSRSQLSTSSIDNSLFNTAVNLGWDSEESNTIAHSILVAEECRAFQLPMGGTLADLMDATPKDQMARAISEETLFETWHHGRTLLIGDACHRMFPNAAHQGATNAIQDAVILANLFHDLPSASSENLVELFKDFQADRYPHAKAQMMMNRKVDRMLSGQSWTESLMRKIYVRYMSKIFQHFCDTKTLADRPQATFLPLVEDRGHVHALPQKEHKVFGIDTHDKH
;
A
#
# COMPACT_ATOMS: atom_id res chain seq x y z
N THR A 1 20.67 -14.69 -3.49
CA THR A 1 19.55 -14.89 -4.43
C THR A 1 19.99 -14.88 -5.89
N GLY A 2 21.16 -14.31 -6.24
CA GLY A 2 21.71 -14.23 -7.60
C GLY A 2 20.97 -13.32 -8.58
N TYR A 3 19.92 -12.66 -8.09
CA TYR A 3 19.39 -11.42 -8.62
C TYR A 3 19.54 -10.37 -7.52
N ASP A 4 20.14 -9.23 -7.88
CA ASP A 4 20.29 -8.11 -6.97
C ASP A 4 18.95 -7.41 -6.76
N SER A 5 18.75 -6.88 -5.54
CA SER A 5 17.59 -6.03 -5.27
C SER A 5 17.79 -4.70 -5.95
N LEU A 6 16.93 -4.37 -6.91
CA LEU A 6 16.99 -3.11 -7.63
C LEU A 6 16.06 -2.09 -6.98
N VAL A 7 16.61 -0.92 -6.67
CA VAL A 7 15.83 0.25 -6.23
C VAL A 7 15.69 1.17 -7.43
N THR A 8 14.46 1.59 -7.72
CA THR A 8 14.17 2.56 -8.77
C THR A 8 13.08 3.52 -8.29
N THR A 9 13.05 4.72 -8.87
CA THR A 9 11.95 5.64 -8.57
C THR A 9 10.68 5.14 -9.26
N ARG A 10 9.54 5.29 -8.57
CA ARG A 10 8.23 4.93 -9.12
C ARG A 10 7.96 5.62 -10.46
N SER A 11 8.37 6.89 -10.60
CA SER A 11 8.20 7.68 -11.83
C SER A 11 9.01 7.11 -12.99
N GLN A 12 10.27 6.71 -12.77
CA GLN A 12 11.10 6.09 -13.80
C GLN A 12 10.53 4.75 -14.23
N LEU A 13 10.15 3.88 -13.28
CA LEU A 13 9.55 2.59 -13.61
C LEU A 13 8.26 2.74 -14.40
N LEU A 14 7.36 3.65 -13.98
CA LEU A 14 6.13 3.92 -14.71
C LEU A 14 6.40 4.49 -16.11
N THR A 15 7.36 5.42 -16.24
CA THR A 15 7.74 5.97 -17.54
C THR A 15 8.24 4.87 -18.48
N LEU A 16 9.07 3.96 -17.96
CA LEU A 16 9.56 2.81 -18.71
C LEU A 16 8.40 1.90 -19.15
N LEU A 17 7.51 1.51 -18.23
CA LEU A 17 6.37 0.65 -18.55
C LEU A 17 5.42 1.30 -19.56
N VAL A 18 5.08 2.58 -19.38
CA VAL A 18 4.22 3.34 -20.30
C VAL A 18 4.86 3.47 -21.69
N SER A 19 6.19 3.64 -21.77
CA SER A 19 6.89 3.73 -23.06
C SER A 19 6.78 2.47 -23.92
N GLN A 20 6.51 1.31 -23.30
CA GLN A 20 6.34 0.04 -24.00
C GLN A 20 4.91 -0.19 -24.50
N ILE A 21 3.96 0.68 -24.14
CA ILE A 21 2.56 0.55 -24.51
C ILE A 21 2.24 1.54 -25.63
N PRO A 22 1.62 1.10 -26.74
CA PRO A 22 1.19 2.02 -27.80
C PRO A 22 0.29 3.13 -27.24
N SER A 23 0.64 4.39 -27.54
CA SER A 23 -0.02 5.56 -26.94
C SER A 23 -1.55 5.59 -27.15
N HIS A 24 -2.05 5.06 -28.26
CA HIS A 24 -3.49 4.98 -28.55
C HIS A 24 -4.27 4.05 -27.62
N LYS A 25 -3.59 3.15 -26.87
CA LYS A 25 -4.21 2.29 -25.85
C LYS A 25 -4.28 2.94 -24.48
N ILE A 26 -3.60 4.08 -24.28
CA ILE A 26 -3.57 4.79 -23.00
C ILE A 26 -4.38 6.07 -23.12
N HIS A 27 -5.36 6.23 -22.24
CA HIS A 27 -6.19 7.43 -22.15
C HIS A 27 -5.99 8.08 -20.78
N PHE A 28 -5.17 9.13 -20.74
CA PHE A 28 -4.97 9.95 -19.54
C PHE A 28 -6.18 10.86 -19.28
N SER A 29 -6.26 11.37 -18.05
CA SER A 29 -7.35 12.25 -17.59
C SER A 29 -8.75 11.60 -17.65
N LYS A 30 -8.81 10.26 -17.71
CA LYS A 30 -10.04 9.46 -17.70
C LYS A 30 -10.28 8.85 -16.32
N ARG A 31 -10.94 9.61 -15.44
CA ARG A 31 -11.35 9.11 -14.12
C ARG A 31 -12.67 8.36 -14.24
N ILE A 32 -12.70 7.07 -13.91
CA ILE A 32 -13.93 6.27 -13.91
C ILE A 32 -14.82 6.68 -12.74
N VAL A 33 -16.10 6.93 -13.02
CA VAL A 33 -17.10 7.31 -11.99
C VAL A 33 -18.17 6.24 -11.80
N SER A 34 -18.47 5.47 -12.85
CA SER A 34 -19.39 4.35 -12.78
C SER A 34 -19.08 3.32 -13.87
N PHE A 35 -19.58 2.11 -13.68
CA PHE A 35 -19.58 1.09 -14.71
C PHE A 35 -20.83 0.22 -14.62
N THR A 36 -21.18 -0.43 -15.72
CA THR A 36 -22.22 -1.46 -15.78
C THR A 36 -21.64 -2.68 -16.48
N ALA A 37 -21.73 -3.83 -15.83
CA ALA A 37 -21.30 -5.11 -16.39
C ALA A 37 -22.53 -6.00 -16.60
N ASN A 38 -22.64 -6.59 -17.79
CA ASN A 38 -23.65 -7.59 -18.12
C ASN A 38 -22.96 -8.88 -18.59
N LYS A 39 -23.74 -9.84 -19.12
CA LYS A 39 -23.18 -11.11 -19.62
C LYS A 39 -22.37 -10.97 -20.91
N ASP A 40 -22.49 -9.85 -21.63
CA ASP A 40 -21.92 -9.63 -22.96
C ASP A 40 -20.75 -8.64 -22.94
N GLY A 41 -20.60 -7.84 -21.88
CA GLY A 41 -19.49 -6.89 -21.74
C GLY A 41 -19.62 -5.96 -20.55
N VAL A 42 -18.74 -4.97 -20.51
CA VAL A 42 -18.65 -3.91 -19.50
C VAL A 42 -18.63 -2.56 -20.20
N VAL A 43 -19.42 -1.63 -19.67
CA VAL A 43 -19.42 -0.22 -20.08
C VAL A 43 -18.96 0.62 -18.90
N ILE A 44 -17.88 1.37 -19.08
CA ILE A 44 -17.41 2.35 -18.10
C ILE A 44 -17.83 3.77 -18.51
N ARG A 45 -18.13 4.60 -17.52
CA ARG A 45 -18.35 6.05 -17.69
C ARG A 45 -17.29 6.81 -16.92
N CYS A 46 -16.69 7.79 -17.59
CA CYS A 46 -15.69 8.68 -17.04
C CYS A 46 -16.32 10.00 -16.55
N ALA A 47 -15.58 10.73 -15.73
CA ALA A 47 -16.02 12.01 -15.16
C ALA A 47 -16.22 13.12 -16.21
N ASP A 48 -15.61 12.98 -17.39
CA ASP A 48 -15.78 13.86 -18.54
C ASP A 48 -16.90 13.40 -19.49
N ASP A 49 -17.80 12.55 -18.99
CA ASP A 49 -18.92 11.93 -19.71
C ASP A 49 -18.54 11.00 -20.88
N THR A 50 -17.25 10.75 -21.10
CA THR A 50 -16.84 9.74 -22.08
C THR A 50 -17.15 8.33 -21.60
N THR A 51 -17.46 7.45 -22.55
CA THR A 51 -17.79 6.04 -22.29
C THR A 51 -16.91 5.11 -23.10
N TYR A 52 -16.60 3.96 -22.51
CA TYR A 52 -15.82 2.91 -23.16
C TYR A 52 -16.48 1.57 -22.93
N ASN A 53 -16.47 0.73 -23.96
CA ASN A 53 -16.98 -0.63 -23.94
C ASN A 53 -15.81 -1.62 -24.00
N GLY A 54 -15.90 -2.72 -23.27
CA GLY A 54 -14.93 -3.82 -23.34
C GLY A 54 -15.52 -5.11 -22.78
N ASP A 55 -14.83 -6.23 -22.99
CA ASP A 55 -15.31 -7.54 -22.51
C ASP A 55 -15.08 -7.74 -21.01
N VAL A 56 -14.08 -7.06 -20.45
CA VAL A 56 -13.63 -7.21 -19.07
C VAL A 56 -13.19 -5.87 -18.49
N LEU A 57 -13.39 -5.70 -17.19
CA LEU A 57 -12.88 -4.56 -16.43
C LEU A 57 -11.90 -5.04 -15.35
N ILE A 58 -10.66 -4.56 -15.41
CA ILE A 58 -9.64 -4.84 -14.41
C ILE A 58 -9.42 -3.59 -13.55
N GLY A 59 -9.75 -3.68 -12.28
CA GLY A 59 -9.49 -2.65 -11.27
C GLY A 59 -8.06 -2.74 -10.76
N ALA A 60 -7.17 -1.94 -11.34
CA ALA A 60 -5.78 -1.75 -10.92
C ALA A 60 -5.55 -0.32 -10.39
N ASP A 61 -6.58 0.30 -9.82
CA ASP A 61 -6.65 1.69 -9.38
C ASP A 61 -6.20 1.90 -7.92
N GLY A 62 -5.48 0.92 -7.38
CA GLY A 62 -4.68 1.05 -6.16
C GLY A 62 -5.48 0.98 -4.86
N ALA A 63 -4.85 1.45 -3.78
CA ALA A 63 -5.37 1.35 -2.42
C ALA A 63 -6.82 1.87 -2.32
N PHE A 64 -7.11 3.10 -2.75
CA PHE A 64 -8.44 3.71 -2.67
C PHE A 64 -9.28 3.44 -3.92
N SER A 65 -9.29 2.19 -4.38
CA SER A 65 -9.94 1.75 -5.62
C SER A 65 -11.42 2.16 -5.68
N LYS A 66 -11.74 3.01 -6.67
CA LYS A 66 -13.12 3.35 -7.02
C LYS A 66 -13.81 2.16 -7.68
N ILE A 67 -13.07 1.34 -8.43
CA ILE A 67 -13.61 0.12 -9.03
C ILE A 67 -14.06 -0.86 -7.95
N ARG A 68 -13.28 -1.07 -6.88
CA ARG A 68 -13.67 -1.89 -5.73
C ARG A 68 -14.93 -1.35 -5.07
N GLU A 69 -15.00 -0.05 -4.80
CA GLU A 69 -16.20 0.56 -4.20
C GLU A 69 -17.46 0.29 -5.04
N LEU A 70 -17.38 0.51 -6.36
CA LEU A 70 -18.48 0.29 -7.28
C LEU A 70 -18.85 -1.18 -7.42
N LEU A 71 -17.85 -2.07 -7.48
CA LEU A 71 -18.04 -3.52 -7.49
C LEU A 71 -18.79 -3.97 -6.24
N TYR A 72 -18.35 -3.54 -5.05
CA TYR A 72 -18.93 -3.95 -3.79
C TYR A 72 -20.35 -3.42 -3.62
N LYS A 73 -20.66 -2.22 -4.12
CA LYS A 73 -22.05 -1.74 -4.21
C LYS A 73 -22.95 -2.68 -5.02
N GLN A 74 -22.45 -3.28 -6.10
CA GLN A 74 -23.21 -4.25 -6.89
C GLN A 74 -23.34 -5.60 -6.16
N VAL A 75 -22.26 -6.08 -5.53
CA VAL A 75 -22.23 -7.35 -4.78
C VAL A 75 -23.09 -7.28 -3.51
N ALA A 76 -23.04 -6.15 -2.78
CA ALA A 76 -23.84 -5.91 -1.58
C ALA A 76 -25.34 -5.92 -1.89
N LYS A 77 -25.77 -5.35 -3.02
CA LYS A 77 -27.17 -5.43 -3.49
C LYS A 77 -27.65 -6.87 -3.71
N LYS A 78 -26.74 -7.81 -3.95
CA LYS A 78 -27.04 -9.25 -4.08
C LYS A 78 -27.00 -9.99 -2.73
N GLY A 79 -26.62 -9.33 -1.64
CA GLY A 79 -26.58 -9.93 -0.30
C GLY A 79 -25.44 -10.93 -0.07
N ILE A 80 -24.40 -10.90 -0.91
CA ILE A 80 -23.29 -11.88 -0.87
C ILE A 80 -21.93 -11.25 -0.54
N LEU A 81 -21.89 -9.95 -0.18
CA LEU A 81 -20.63 -9.29 0.19
C LEU A 81 -20.22 -9.72 1.61
N PRO A 82 -18.99 -10.23 1.82
CA PRO A 82 -18.49 -10.57 3.14
C PRO A 82 -18.48 -9.37 4.09
N ARG A 83 -18.75 -9.62 5.38
CA ARG A 83 -18.82 -8.56 6.41
C ARG A 83 -17.50 -7.80 6.56
N GLN A 84 -16.36 -8.50 6.46
CA GLN A 84 -15.03 -7.92 6.52
C GLN A 84 -14.80 -6.91 5.39
N ASP A 85 -15.18 -7.28 4.17
CA ASP A 85 -15.06 -6.43 2.98
C ASP A 85 -15.95 -5.18 3.07
N ALA A 86 -17.19 -5.34 3.59
CA ALA A 86 -18.11 -4.23 3.80
C ALA A 86 -17.56 -3.20 4.80
N ALA A 87 -16.95 -3.66 5.91
CA ALA A 87 -16.34 -2.80 6.92
C ALA A 87 -15.11 -2.04 6.38
N ALA A 88 -14.26 -2.71 5.60
CA ALA A 88 -13.07 -2.11 5.02
C ALA A 88 -13.39 -0.99 4.02
N VAL A 89 -14.42 -1.17 3.17
CA VAL A 89 -14.84 -0.11 2.21
C VAL A 89 -15.40 1.13 2.93
N ALA A 90 -16.15 0.95 4.02
CA ALA A 90 -16.63 2.09 4.80
C ALA A 90 -15.46 2.93 5.37
N SER A 91 -14.38 2.26 5.79
CA SER A 91 -13.14 2.91 6.23
C SER A 91 -12.45 3.67 5.09
N ASP A 92 -12.31 3.05 3.92
CA ASP A 92 -11.65 3.66 2.76
C ASP A 92 -12.37 4.90 2.24
N VAL A 93 -13.71 4.87 2.20
CA VAL A 93 -14.52 6.03 1.77
C VAL A 93 -14.33 7.21 2.72
N ALA A 94 -14.29 6.97 4.04
CA ALA A 94 -14.00 8.00 5.02
C ALA A 94 -12.58 8.58 4.85
N ALA A 95 -11.58 7.73 4.65
CA ALA A 95 -10.19 8.14 4.45
C ALA A 95 -9.98 8.93 3.14
N ALA A 96 -10.55 8.47 2.03
CA ALA A 96 -10.46 9.15 0.73
C ALA A 96 -11.12 10.53 0.76
N SER A 97 -12.24 10.66 1.49
CA SER A 97 -12.97 11.93 1.62
C SER A 97 -12.18 12.98 2.41
N ALA A 98 -11.36 12.56 3.38
CA ALA A 98 -10.50 13.46 4.16
C ALA A 98 -9.26 13.96 3.39
N ILE A 99 -8.81 13.21 2.39
CA ILE A 99 -7.72 13.62 1.48
C ILE A 99 -8.27 14.52 0.36
N SER A 100 -9.58 14.43 0.07
CA SER A 100 -10.25 15.03 -1.08
C SER A 100 -10.91 16.40 -0.80
N THR A 101 -10.54 17.14 0.25
CA THR A 101 -11.12 18.46 0.53
C THR A 101 -10.63 19.56 -0.43
N VAL A 102 -10.77 19.34 -1.75
CA VAL A 102 -11.10 20.33 -2.77
C VAL A 102 -11.91 19.62 -3.86
N MET A 103 -13.17 20.05 -4.02
CA MET A 103 -14.18 19.77 -5.08
C MET A 103 -15.40 18.91 -4.70
N ASP A 104 -16.54 19.52 -4.99
CA ASP A 104 -17.92 19.24 -4.61
C ASP A 104 -18.60 18.23 -5.55
N ASP A 105 -19.20 17.17 -5.02
CA ASP A 105 -20.63 16.87 -5.23
C ASP A 105 -21.11 15.81 -4.24
N GLY A 106 -22.37 15.95 -3.83
CA GLY A 106 -22.99 15.14 -2.79
C GLY A 106 -23.30 13.71 -3.25
N THR A 107 -22.87 12.73 -2.46
CA THR A 107 -23.53 11.41 -2.42
C THR A 107 -23.55 10.74 -1.04
N VAL A 108 -24.58 9.91 -0.90
CA VAL A 108 -25.25 9.36 0.30
C VAL A 108 -24.38 8.42 1.17
N ALA A 109 -24.53 8.58 2.50
CA ALA A 109 -23.90 7.77 3.55
C ALA A 109 -24.55 6.38 3.72
N VAL A 110 -23.71 5.35 3.83
CA VAL A 110 -24.10 4.00 4.28
C VAL A 110 -23.58 3.85 5.71
N THR A 111 -24.49 3.89 6.69
CA THR A 111 -24.18 3.62 8.10
C THR A 111 -24.22 2.12 8.35
N ALA A 112 -23.05 1.49 8.51
CA ALA A 112 -22.94 0.15 9.06
C ALA A 112 -22.00 0.20 10.26
N GLU A 113 -22.55 -0.01 11.46
CA GLU A 113 -21.78 -0.20 12.69
C GLU A 113 -20.95 -1.48 12.57
N ALA A 114 -19.64 -1.31 12.39
CA ALA A 114 -18.69 -2.39 12.15
C ALA A 114 -18.16 -2.97 13.48
N GLU A 115 -18.92 -3.88 14.10
CA GLU A 115 -18.33 -4.91 14.97
C GLU A 115 -17.97 -6.14 14.14
N GLY A 116 -16.81 -6.07 13.47
CA GLY A 116 -16.13 -7.22 12.88
C GLY A 116 -14.66 -7.13 13.27
N GLU A 117 -13.96 -8.27 13.36
CA GLU A 117 -12.52 -8.33 13.59
C GLU A 117 -11.75 -7.67 12.43
N ALA A 118 -11.78 -6.34 12.35
CA ALA A 118 -10.86 -5.57 11.54
C ALA A 118 -9.48 -5.74 12.18
N LEU A 119 -8.61 -6.47 11.47
CA LEU A 119 -7.28 -6.82 11.92
C LEU A 119 -6.46 -5.57 12.31
N LYS A 120 -5.94 -5.60 13.53
CA LYS A 120 -5.33 -4.51 14.34
C LYS A 120 -4.00 -3.96 13.79
N GLY A 121 -3.70 -2.68 14.08
CA GLY A 121 -2.40 -2.02 13.89
C GLY A 121 -2.32 -1.08 12.68
N GLY A 122 -2.67 0.18 12.87
CA GLY A 122 -2.40 1.23 11.89
C GLY A 122 -0.97 1.75 12.04
N HIS A 123 -0.42 2.34 10.98
CA HIS A 123 0.91 2.96 11.06
C HIS A 123 0.93 4.34 10.42
N ILE A 124 1.78 5.19 10.97
CA ILE A 124 2.13 6.48 10.42
C ILE A 124 3.56 6.40 9.92
N HIS A 125 3.76 6.84 8.68
CA HIS A 125 5.06 7.04 8.08
C HIS A 125 5.27 8.53 7.90
N LEU A 126 6.41 9.02 8.36
CA LEU A 126 6.96 10.27 7.88
C LEU A 126 8.01 9.93 6.84
N VAL A 127 7.80 10.37 5.60
CA VAL A 127 8.74 10.14 4.50
C VAL A 127 9.31 11.47 4.03
N GLY A 128 10.55 11.44 3.54
CA GLY A 128 11.20 12.60 2.97
C GLY A 128 12.23 12.23 1.91
N VAL A 129 12.45 13.16 0.96
CA VAL A 129 13.54 13.07 -0.02
C VAL A 129 14.43 14.29 0.11
N THR A 130 15.69 14.07 0.46
CA THR A 130 16.62 15.19 0.67
C THR A 130 16.88 15.97 -0.64
N ARG A 131 17.33 17.21 -0.49
CA ARG A 131 18.13 17.89 -1.52
C ARG A 131 19.44 17.12 -1.74
N VAL A 132 20.21 17.55 -2.73
CA VAL A 132 21.57 17.06 -2.99
C VAL A 132 22.38 17.19 -1.70
N LEU A 133 22.95 16.08 -1.25
CA LEU A 133 23.77 15.99 -0.05
C LEU A 133 25.26 16.02 -0.39
N ASP A 134 26.05 16.37 0.62
CA ASP A 134 27.51 16.34 0.55
C ASP A 134 28.01 14.88 0.59
N VAL A 135 28.76 14.52 -0.46
CA VAL A 135 29.33 13.17 -0.62
C VAL A 135 30.50 12.90 0.32
N GLU A 136 31.19 13.93 0.81
CA GLU A 136 32.25 13.73 1.82
C GLU A 136 31.64 13.32 3.17
N LYS A 137 30.49 13.91 3.51
CA LYS A 137 29.72 13.58 4.71
C LYS A 137 28.99 12.24 4.57
N PHE A 138 28.48 11.93 3.38
CA PHE A 138 27.77 10.68 3.08
C PHE A 138 28.42 9.93 1.90
N PRO A 139 29.54 9.22 2.12
CA PRO A 139 30.28 8.53 1.05
C PRO A 139 29.47 7.44 0.34
N ILE A 140 28.43 6.91 0.98
CA ILE A 140 27.51 5.93 0.41
C ILE A 140 26.80 6.42 -0.87
N LEU A 141 26.74 7.74 -1.08
CA LEU A 141 26.07 8.36 -2.22
C LEU A 141 26.81 8.17 -3.55
N VAL A 142 28.11 7.86 -3.52
CA VAL A 142 28.91 7.62 -4.74
C VAL A 142 29.01 6.14 -5.11
N GLU A 143 28.37 5.26 -4.33
CA GLU A 143 28.28 3.85 -4.69
C GLU A 143 27.44 3.66 -5.95
N GLU A 144 27.83 2.68 -6.77
CA GLU A 144 27.11 2.34 -8.00
C GLU A 144 25.70 1.79 -7.69
N ASP A 145 25.60 1.00 -6.62
CA ASP A 145 24.36 0.38 -6.18
C ASP A 145 23.63 1.21 -5.12
N SER A 146 22.30 1.17 -5.16
CA SER A 146 21.49 1.80 -4.13
C SER A 146 21.52 1.00 -2.84
N ARG A 147 21.75 1.69 -1.72
CA ARG A 147 21.72 1.11 -0.38
C ARG A 147 20.35 1.32 0.25
N CYS A 148 19.73 0.23 0.65
CA CYS A 148 18.44 0.18 1.33
C CYS A 148 18.64 -0.45 2.69
N GLU A 149 18.54 0.34 3.76
CA GLU A 149 18.71 -0.15 5.12
C GLU A 149 17.53 0.23 5.99
N THR A 150 17.21 -0.65 6.95
CA THR A 150 16.24 -0.38 8.00
C THR A 150 16.95 -0.50 9.34
N VAL A 151 16.86 0.55 10.14
CA VAL A 151 17.45 0.67 11.45
C VAL A 151 16.35 0.63 12.49
N VAL A 152 16.58 -0.10 13.57
CA VAL A 152 15.64 -0.19 14.69
C VAL A 152 16.22 0.51 15.89
N GLY A 153 15.46 1.44 16.47
CA GLY A 153 15.85 2.19 17.66
C GLY A 153 15.96 1.30 18.90
N ASN A 154 16.78 1.74 19.86
CA ASN A 154 16.98 1.04 21.14
C ASN A 154 15.90 1.38 22.19
N THR A 155 15.19 2.50 22.03
CA THR A 155 14.20 3.02 22.98
C THR A 155 12.99 3.57 22.21
N LEU A 156 11.80 3.06 22.50
CA LEU A 156 10.48 3.48 21.95
C LEU A 156 10.30 3.16 20.45
N PRO A 157 9.05 3.04 19.93
CA PRO A 157 8.73 2.19 18.78
C PRO A 157 9.04 2.86 17.42
N HIS A 158 10.30 3.21 17.21
CA HIS A 158 10.76 3.87 15.99
C HIS A 158 11.69 2.93 15.23
N SER A 159 11.27 2.57 14.03
CA SER A 159 12.17 2.09 13.00
C SER A 159 12.28 3.16 11.93
N TRP A 160 13.46 3.33 11.36
CA TRP A 160 13.63 4.20 10.21
C TRP A 160 14.34 3.45 9.11
N SER A 161 13.99 3.79 7.88
CA SER A 161 14.61 3.23 6.69
C SER A 161 15.19 4.36 5.86
N TYR A 162 16.27 4.07 5.15
CA TYR A 162 16.83 5.00 4.19
C TYR A 162 17.26 4.28 2.92
N PHE A 163 17.18 5.02 1.82
CA PHE A 163 17.44 4.55 0.47
C PHE A 163 18.25 5.63 -0.24
N THR A 164 19.44 5.30 -0.72
CA THR A 164 20.17 6.20 -1.61
C THR A 164 19.46 6.21 -2.97
N VAL A 165 19.27 7.40 -3.54
CA VAL A 165 18.63 7.58 -4.85
C VAL A 165 19.51 8.44 -5.76
N PRO A 166 19.37 8.33 -7.09
CA PRO A 166 20.20 9.09 -8.03
C PRO A 166 20.21 10.59 -7.78
N GLY A 167 21.39 11.18 -8.00
CA GLY A 167 21.64 12.61 -7.82
C GLY A 167 22.10 12.98 -6.40
N ASN A 168 22.84 12.10 -5.73
CA ASN A 168 23.39 12.28 -4.38
C ASN A 168 22.31 12.67 -3.36
N ARG A 169 21.20 11.95 -3.38
CA ARG A 169 20.04 12.19 -2.51
C ARG A 169 19.70 10.94 -1.72
N ILE A 170 19.02 11.13 -0.61
CA ILE A 170 18.54 10.05 0.25
C ILE A 170 17.03 10.20 0.43
N CYS A 171 16.31 9.11 0.16
CA CYS A 171 14.95 8.95 0.65
C CYS A 171 15.02 8.35 2.06
N TRP A 172 14.22 8.86 2.98
CA TRP A 172 14.15 8.33 4.33
C TRP A 172 12.69 8.20 4.78
N THR A 173 12.48 7.25 5.68
CA THR A 173 11.17 6.98 6.27
C THR A 173 11.34 6.74 7.76
N VAL A 174 10.50 7.35 8.58
CA VAL A 174 10.30 7.00 10.00
C VAL A 174 8.95 6.29 10.12
N ASN A 175 8.96 5.04 10.56
CA ASN A 175 7.77 4.22 10.74
C ASN A 175 7.34 4.25 12.21
N MET A 176 6.06 4.50 12.45
CA MET A 176 5.45 4.57 13.77
C MET A 176 4.19 3.71 13.79
N GLU A 177 4.09 2.82 14.78
CA GLU A 177 2.86 2.08 15.05
C GLU A 177 1.89 2.97 15.85
N ILE A 178 0.61 2.99 15.48
CA ILE A 178 -0.45 3.67 16.22
C ILE A 178 -1.44 2.67 16.80
N ASP A 179 -1.91 2.94 18.01
CA ASP A 179 -2.91 2.10 18.66
C ASP A 179 -4.29 2.19 17.96
N ASP A 180 -5.12 1.17 18.21
CA ASP A 180 -6.43 1.01 17.57
C ASP A 180 -7.39 2.17 17.91
N ASN A 181 -7.26 2.79 19.09
CA ASN A 181 -8.14 3.89 19.51
C ASN A 181 -7.80 5.17 18.75
N THR A 182 -6.51 5.47 18.61
CA THR A 182 -5.98 6.57 17.81
C THR A 182 -6.39 6.41 16.35
N LEU A 183 -6.32 5.19 15.80
CA LEU A 183 -6.77 4.90 14.44
C LEU A 183 -8.29 5.13 14.27
N ARG A 184 -9.11 4.71 15.24
CA ARG A 184 -10.56 4.97 15.22
C ARG A 184 -10.91 6.45 15.30
N GLU A 185 -10.23 7.21 16.17
CA GLU A 185 -10.42 8.66 16.26
C GLU A 185 -10.03 9.39 14.98
N GLN A 186 -8.96 8.95 14.32
CA GLN A 186 -8.54 9.49 13.02
C GLN A 186 -9.60 9.24 11.94
N ARG A 187 -10.14 8.01 11.87
CA ARG A 187 -11.25 7.66 10.96
C ARG A 187 -12.48 8.51 11.21
N ALA A 188 -12.85 8.71 12.49
CA ALA A 188 -13.98 9.54 12.87
C ALA A 188 -13.79 11.02 12.45
N ARG A 189 -12.57 11.55 12.62
CA ARG A 189 -12.24 12.92 12.19
C ARG A 189 -12.28 13.09 10.68
N ALA A 190 -11.70 12.14 9.94
CA ALA A 190 -11.73 12.07 8.48
C ALA A 190 -13.17 12.06 7.92
N ALA A 191 -14.10 11.37 8.61
CA ALA A 191 -15.52 11.37 8.26
C ALA A 191 -16.23 12.68 8.65
N SER A 192 -15.78 13.38 9.71
CA SER A 192 -16.43 14.59 10.24
C SER A 192 -16.07 15.89 9.53
N SER A 193 -15.05 15.91 8.66
CA SER A 193 -14.64 17.09 7.89
C SER A 193 -15.53 17.40 6.67
N LEU A 194 -16.71 16.78 6.58
CA LEU A 194 -17.75 17.16 5.63
C LEU A 194 -18.37 18.52 6.05
N PRO A 195 -18.55 19.49 5.13
CA PRO A 195 -19.18 20.76 5.48
C PRO A 195 -20.62 20.51 5.96
N PRO A 196 -21.08 21.19 7.03
CA PRO A 196 -22.46 21.05 7.50
C PRO A 196 -23.43 21.52 6.42
N THR A 197 -24.43 20.70 6.09
CA THR A 197 -25.43 20.94 5.04
C THR A 197 -26.52 21.95 5.41
N SER A 198 -26.36 22.75 6.46
CA SER A 198 -27.28 23.84 6.78
C SER A 198 -26.68 24.87 7.75
N PRO A 199 -27.06 26.16 7.64
CA PRO A 199 -26.62 27.19 8.57
C PRO A 199 -27.31 26.98 9.94
N PRO A 200 -26.58 27.09 11.07
CA PRO A 200 -27.16 26.83 12.38
C PRO A 200 -28.06 27.99 12.82
N SER A 201 -29.29 27.67 13.20
CA SER A 201 -30.17 28.56 13.97
C SER A 201 -29.73 28.63 15.43
N PRO A 202 -29.97 29.75 16.14
CA PRO A 202 -29.43 29.96 17.48
C PRO A 202 -30.34 29.38 18.57
N THR A 203 -29.72 29.05 19.72
CA THR A 203 -30.26 28.71 21.07
C THR A 203 -30.19 27.22 21.48
N PRO A 204 -30.17 26.89 22.80
CA PRO A 204 -29.01 27.11 23.67
C PRO A 204 -28.60 25.86 24.48
N SER A 205 -27.32 25.83 24.87
CA SER A 205 -26.77 25.13 26.03
C SER A 205 -27.20 23.68 26.33
N SER A 206 -26.45 22.73 25.77
CA SER A 206 -25.98 21.55 26.54
C SER A 206 -24.64 21.08 25.97
N ARG A 207 -23.55 21.70 26.43
CA ARG A 207 -22.18 21.18 26.24
C ARG A 207 -22.05 19.91 27.08
N SER A 208 -22.16 18.74 26.46
CA SER A 208 -21.42 17.57 26.95
C SER A 208 -19.96 17.76 26.49
N GLN A 209 -19.16 18.38 27.35
CA GLN A 209 -17.70 18.31 27.22
C GLN A 209 -17.31 16.85 27.42
N LEU A 210 -17.09 16.11 26.33
CA LEU A 210 -16.27 14.92 26.41
C LEU A 210 -14.81 15.37 26.52
N SER A 211 -14.17 14.85 27.56
CA SER A 211 -12.86 15.23 28.08
C SER A 211 -11.74 15.04 27.05
N THR A 212 -11.10 16.14 26.65
CA THR A 212 -9.84 16.19 25.88
C THR A 212 -8.60 16.00 26.77
N SER A 213 -8.72 15.33 27.91
CA SER A 213 -7.71 15.36 28.99
C SER A 213 -6.47 14.46 28.80
N SER A 214 -5.97 14.25 27.57
CA SER A 214 -4.65 13.61 27.40
C SER A 214 -3.87 14.03 26.15
N ILE A 215 -4.25 15.10 25.46
CA ILE A 215 -3.40 15.69 24.42
C ILE A 215 -2.79 16.96 24.99
N ASP A 216 -1.48 16.92 25.22
CA ASP A 216 -0.72 18.03 25.80
C ASP A 216 -0.67 19.21 24.83
N ASN A 217 -1.28 20.33 25.20
CA ASN A 217 -1.28 21.58 24.42
C ASN A 217 0.14 22.15 24.22
N SER A 218 1.14 21.69 24.98
CA SER A 218 2.54 22.07 24.77
C SER A 218 3.08 21.62 23.40
N LEU A 219 2.61 20.46 22.92
CA LEU A 219 3.03 19.81 21.68
C LEU A 219 2.62 20.63 20.44
N PHE A 220 1.46 21.28 20.50
CA PHE A 220 0.96 22.15 19.43
C PHE A 220 1.83 23.41 19.27
N ASN A 221 2.22 24.02 20.39
CA ASN A 221 3.07 25.21 20.39
C ASN A 221 4.47 24.91 19.83
N THR A 222 5.02 23.72 20.09
CA THR A 222 6.32 23.30 19.54
C THR A 222 6.29 23.18 18.02
N ALA A 223 5.26 22.58 17.43
CA ALA A 223 5.15 22.46 15.97
C ALA A 223 5.05 23.83 15.28
N VAL A 224 4.27 24.75 15.85
CA VAL A 224 4.14 26.14 15.36
C VAL A 224 5.46 26.92 15.52
N ASN A 225 6.18 26.72 16.63
CA ASN A 225 7.50 27.33 16.84
C ASN A 225 8.57 26.82 15.85
N LEU A 226 8.40 25.61 15.32
CA LEU A 226 9.23 25.04 14.24
C LEU A 226 8.80 25.51 12.83
N GLY A 227 7.85 26.46 12.75
CA GLY A 227 7.43 27.13 11.52
C GLY A 227 6.50 26.29 10.64
N TRP A 228 5.71 25.40 11.23
CA TRP A 228 4.64 24.65 10.55
C TRP A 228 3.28 25.34 10.80
N ASP A 229 2.46 25.49 9.77
CA ASP A 229 1.20 26.25 9.84
C ASP A 229 0.15 25.56 10.73
N SER A 230 -0.57 26.35 11.52
CA SER A 230 -1.52 25.86 12.54
C SER A 230 -2.79 25.20 11.99
N GLU A 231 -3.05 25.31 10.67
CA GLU A 231 -4.19 24.64 10.02
C GLU A 231 -3.92 23.16 9.73
N GLU A 232 -2.66 22.71 9.79
CA GLU A 232 -2.26 21.31 9.63
C GLU A 232 -2.37 20.55 10.96
N SER A 233 -3.62 20.32 11.38
CA SER A 233 -4.15 19.39 12.40
C SER A 233 -3.15 18.56 13.24
N ASN A 234 -3.35 18.58 14.58
CA ASN A 234 -2.73 17.83 15.71
C ASN A 234 -1.95 16.51 15.45
N THR A 235 -2.18 15.85 14.32
CA THR A 235 -1.54 14.59 13.93
C THR A 235 -0.22 14.76 13.18
N ILE A 236 -0.07 15.84 12.41
CA ILE A 236 1.21 16.22 11.81
C ILE A 236 2.17 16.65 12.92
N ALA A 237 1.68 17.41 13.91
CA ALA A 237 2.44 17.75 15.12
C ALA A 237 3.01 16.52 15.82
N HIS A 238 2.22 15.46 16.05
CA HIS A 238 2.73 14.22 16.67
C HIS A 238 3.81 13.52 15.83
N SER A 239 3.64 13.47 14.51
CA SER A 239 4.63 12.87 13.59
C SER A 239 5.93 13.68 13.54
N ILE A 240 5.82 15.01 13.60
CA ILE A 240 6.95 15.94 13.65
C ILE A 240 7.64 15.88 15.01
N LEU A 241 6.91 15.78 16.12
CA LEU A 241 7.49 15.66 17.46
C LEU A 241 8.28 14.35 17.61
N VAL A 242 7.72 13.24 17.11
CA VAL A 242 8.46 11.99 17.03
C VAL A 242 9.68 12.14 16.12
N ALA A 243 9.55 12.84 14.99
CA ALA A 243 10.69 13.09 14.13
C ALA A 243 11.77 13.94 14.82
N GLU A 244 11.38 14.94 15.62
CA GLU A 244 12.25 15.75 16.47
C GLU A 244 12.94 14.90 17.56
N GLU A 245 12.23 13.95 18.18
CA GLU A 245 12.82 12.96 19.09
C GLU A 245 13.83 12.05 18.38
N CYS A 246 13.56 11.73 17.11
CA CYS A 246 14.43 10.90 16.28
C CYS A 246 15.64 11.66 15.70
N ARG A 247 15.69 13.00 15.77
CA ARG A 247 16.77 13.82 15.18
C ARG A 247 18.16 13.44 15.64
N ALA A 248 18.30 13.06 16.91
CA ALA A 248 19.58 12.67 17.50
C ALA A 248 20.06 11.28 17.07
N PHE A 249 19.26 10.52 16.31
CA PHE A 249 19.62 9.17 15.91
C PHE A 249 20.77 9.18 14.90
N GLN A 250 21.83 8.45 15.25
CA GLN A 250 22.97 8.26 14.36
C GLN A 250 22.64 7.27 13.25
N LEU A 251 23.06 7.62 12.05
CA LEU A 251 22.87 6.79 10.87
C LEU A 251 24.11 5.88 10.70
N PRO A 252 23.95 4.60 10.35
CA PRO A 252 25.08 3.70 10.07
C PRO A 252 26.03 4.23 9.00
N MET A 253 25.50 5.01 8.05
CA MET A 253 26.25 5.68 6.98
C MET A 253 26.97 6.97 7.39
N GLY A 254 26.94 7.34 8.67
CA GLY A 254 27.45 8.62 9.18
C GLY A 254 26.38 9.72 9.16
N GLY A 255 26.58 10.74 10.00
CA GLY A 255 25.58 11.78 10.24
C GLY A 255 24.40 11.31 11.13
N THR A 256 23.34 12.10 11.11
CA THR A 256 22.15 11.94 11.95
C THR A 256 20.87 12.05 11.14
N LEU A 257 19.75 11.57 11.69
CA LEU A 257 18.46 11.78 11.04
C LEU A 257 18.12 13.27 10.90
N ALA A 258 18.58 14.12 11.84
CA ALA A 258 18.50 15.57 11.72
C ALA A 258 19.11 16.10 10.41
N ASP A 259 20.28 15.57 10.02
CA ASP A 259 20.94 15.99 8.79
C ASP A 259 20.09 15.71 7.54
N LEU A 260 19.37 14.57 7.53
CA LEU A 260 18.47 14.24 6.43
C LEU A 260 17.21 15.11 6.48
N MET A 261 16.61 15.28 7.66
CA MET A 261 15.41 16.09 7.84
C MET A 261 15.64 17.55 7.44
N ASP A 262 16.75 18.17 7.89
CA ASP A 262 17.08 19.56 7.57
C ASP A 262 17.41 19.76 6.10
N ALA A 263 17.99 18.74 5.46
CA ALA A 263 18.24 18.74 4.03
C ALA A 263 16.96 18.46 3.20
N THR A 264 15.83 18.12 3.84
CA THR A 264 14.58 17.78 3.14
C THR A 264 13.69 19.03 3.04
N PRO A 265 13.33 19.48 1.82
CA PRO A 265 12.35 20.54 1.64
C PRO A 265 11.01 20.14 2.27
N LYS A 266 10.30 21.08 2.92
CA LYS A 266 9.01 20.79 3.56
C LYS A 266 7.97 20.23 2.57
N ASP A 267 7.98 20.69 1.31
CA ASP A 267 7.13 20.20 0.23
C ASP A 267 7.49 18.80 -0.28
N GLN A 268 8.66 18.28 0.10
CA GLN A 268 9.12 16.91 -0.17
C GLN A 268 9.02 16.01 1.07
N MET A 269 8.45 16.51 2.17
CA MET A 269 8.07 15.71 3.33
C MET A 269 6.59 15.37 3.24
N ALA A 270 6.25 14.11 3.46
CA ALA A 270 4.86 13.67 3.47
C ALA A 270 4.61 12.74 4.64
N ARG A 271 3.41 12.87 5.22
CA ARG A 271 2.86 11.88 6.14
C ARG A 271 2.01 10.90 5.33
N ALA A 272 2.29 9.61 5.46
CA ALA A 272 1.44 8.55 4.93
C ALA A 272 0.89 7.71 6.08
N ILE A 273 -0.42 7.43 6.05
CA ILE A 273 -1.02 6.40 6.90
C ILE A 273 -1.19 5.18 6.02
N SER A 274 -0.73 4.02 6.50
CA SER A 274 -0.93 2.78 5.76
C SER A 274 -1.67 1.78 6.64
N GLU A 275 -2.76 1.27 6.08
CA GLU A 275 -3.52 0.15 6.63
C GLU A 275 -3.27 -1.06 5.76
N GLU A 276 -3.03 -2.21 6.38
CA GLU A 276 -2.89 -3.47 5.64
C GLU A 276 -4.25 -4.12 5.48
N THR A 277 -4.65 -4.48 4.25
CA THR A 277 -5.97 -5.05 4.00
C THR A 277 -5.92 -6.10 2.90
N LEU A 278 -6.35 -7.31 3.25
CA LEU A 278 -6.63 -8.39 2.33
C LEU A 278 -8.15 -8.55 2.23
N PHE A 279 -8.69 -8.26 1.06
CA PHE A 279 -10.12 -8.40 0.78
C PHE A 279 -10.46 -9.85 0.39
N GLU A 280 -11.66 -10.32 0.66
CA GLU A 280 -12.12 -11.66 0.25
C GLU A 280 -12.76 -11.65 -1.14
N THR A 281 -13.39 -10.55 -1.54
CA THR A 281 -14.08 -10.40 -2.83
C THR A 281 -13.15 -9.72 -3.82
N TRP A 282 -12.52 -10.48 -4.70
CA TRP A 282 -11.61 -9.94 -5.73
C TRP A 282 -12.29 -9.73 -7.08
N HIS A 283 -13.40 -10.42 -7.33
CA HIS A 283 -14.08 -10.35 -8.62
C HIS A 283 -15.59 -10.50 -8.50
N HIS A 284 -16.31 -10.01 -9.50
CA HIS A 284 -17.72 -10.30 -9.70
C HIS A 284 -18.11 -10.09 -11.16
N GLY A 285 -18.80 -11.08 -11.76
CA GLY A 285 -19.16 -11.03 -13.17
C GLY A 285 -17.92 -10.85 -14.06
N ARG A 286 -17.90 -9.78 -14.85
CA ARG A 286 -16.81 -9.41 -15.77
C ARG A 286 -15.80 -8.42 -15.17
N THR A 287 -15.75 -8.27 -13.85
CA THR A 287 -14.84 -7.34 -13.16
C THR A 287 -13.93 -8.08 -12.19
N LEU A 288 -12.62 -7.81 -12.26
CA LEU A 288 -11.58 -8.35 -11.39
C LEU A 288 -10.74 -7.21 -10.80
N LEU A 289 -10.28 -7.35 -9.56
CA LEU A 289 -9.38 -6.43 -8.86
C LEU A 289 -7.98 -7.06 -8.75
N ILE A 290 -6.92 -6.27 -8.91
CA ILE A 290 -5.51 -6.70 -8.75
C ILE A 290 -4.69 -5.69 -7.93
N GLY A 291 -3.55 -6.12 -7.38
CA GLY A 291 -2.64 -5.26 -6.63
C GLY A 291 -3.29 -4.69 -5.36
N ASP A 292 -2.95 -3.44 -5.04
CA ASP A 292 -3.49 -2.76 -3.84
C ASP A 292 -5.02 -2.58 -3.88
N ALA A 293 -5.67 -2.82 -5.03
CA ALA A 293 -7.12 -2.82 -5.13
C ALA A 293 -7.78 -4.02 -4.42
N CYS A 294 -7.07 -5.14 -4.21
CA CYS A 294 -7.61 -6.34 -3.52
C CYS A 294 -6.70 -6.92 -2.42
N HIS A 295 -5.43 -6.53 -2.37
CA HIS A 295 -4.51 -6.90 -1.30
C HIS A 295 -3.48 -5.80 -1.05
N ARG A 296 -3.92 -4.78 -0.33
CA ARG A 296 -3.09 -3.65 0.10
C ARG A 296 -2.10 -4.12 1.15
N MET A 297 -0.82 -4.11 0.81
CA MET A 297 0.26 -4.51 1.72
C MET A 297 0.89 -3.30 2.40
N PHE A 298 1.30 -3.50 3.65
CA PHE A 298 2.00 -2.48 4.41
C PHE A 298 3.45 -2.30 3.91
N PRO A 299 3.95 -1.07 3.67
CA PRO A 299 5.26 -0.82 3.06
C PRO A 299 6.44 -0.94 4.05
N ASN A 300 6.39 -1.89 4.98
CA ASN A 300 7.51 -2.17 5.89
C ASN A 300 8.68 -2.89 5.19
N ALA A 301 9.70 -3.25 5.97
CA ALA A 301 11.00 -3.83 5.58
C ALA A 301 11.00 -4.87 4.43
N ALA A 302 9.89 -5.56 4.15
CA ALA A 302 9.78 -6.52 3.06
C ALA A 302 9.55 -5.90 1.66
N HIS A 303 9.02 -4.67 1.55
CA HIS A 303 8.79 -3.95 0.28
C HIS A 303 8.06 -4.73 -0.84
N GLN A 304 7.08 -5.58 -0.49
CA GLN A 304 6.50 -6.56 -1.42
C GLN A 304 5.27 -6.07 -2.23
N GLY A 305 4.70 -4.89 -1.94
CA GLY A 305 3.45 -4.46 -2.57
C GLY A 305 3.54 -4.35 -4.09
N ALA A 306 4.56 -3.64 -4.61
CA ALA A 306 4.77 -3.49 -6.04
C ALA A 306 5.12 -4.82 -6.73
N THR A 307 5.96 -5.64 -6.10
CA THR A 307 6.29 -6.98 -6.59
C THR A 307 5.04 -7.85 -6.74
N ASN A 308 4.14 -7.83 -5.75
CA ASN A 308 2.88 -8.57 -5.83
C ASN A 308 1.99 -8.09 -6.97
N ALA A 309 1.83 -6.78 -7.13
CA ALA A 309 1.04 -6.23 -8.23
C ALA A 309 1.60 -6.62 -9.61
N ILE A 310 2.93 -6.72 -9.74
CA ILE A 310 3.58 -7.20 -10.97
C ILE A 310 3.35 -8.71 -11.16
N GLN A 311 3.46 -9.52 -10.10
CA GLN A 311 3.15 -10.95 -10.15
C GLN A 311 1.70 -11.20 -10.57
N ASP A 312 0.75 -10.41 -10.04
CA ASP A 312 -0.66 -10.46 -10.44
C ASP A 312 -0.81 -10.21 -11.93
N ALA A 313 -0.14 -9.19 -12.46
CA ALA A 313 -0.21 -8.85 -13.88
C ALA A 313 0.35 -9.97 -14.77
N VAL A 314 1.45 -10.62 -14.37
CA VAL A 314 2.05 -11.75 -15.11
C VAL A 314 1.11 -12.95 -15.11
N ILE A 315 0.60 -13.35 -13.94
CA ILE A 315 -0.31 -14.49 -13.83
C ILE A 315 -1.61 -14.23 -14.59
N LEU A 316 -2.16 -13.02 -14.47
CA LEU A 316 -3.35 -12.63 -15.20
C LEU A 316 -3.11 -12.62 -16.73
N ALA A 317 -1.92 -12.22 -17.20
CA ALA A 317 -1.57 -12.27 -18.61
C ALA A 317 -1.50 -13.70 -19.14
N ASN A 318 -0.93 -14.65 -18.38
CA ASN A 318 -0.93 -16.07 -18.75
C ASN A 318 -2.35 -16.61 -18.87
N LEU A 319 -3.18 -16.33 -17.86
CA LEU A 319 -4.57 -16.76 -17.84
C LEU A 319 -5.39 -16.21 -19.01
N PHE A 320 -5.19 -14.94 -19.38
CA PHE A 320 -5.84 -14.34 -20.56
C PHE A 320 -5.30 -14.88 -21.88
N HIS A 321 -4.01 -15.20 -21.95
CA HIS A 321 -3.41 -15.80 -23.14
C HIS A 321 -4.02 -17.17 -23.45
N ASP A 322 -4.34 -17.94 -22.41
CA ASP A 322 -4.90 -19.28 -22.54
C ASP A 322 -6.44 -19.30 -22.57
N LEU A 323 -7.08 -18.13 -22.51
CA LEU A 323 -8.54 -17.99 -22.50
C LEU A 323 -9.14 -18.32 -23.89
N PRO A 324 -9.99 -19.35 -24.03
CA PRO A 324 -10.53 -19.76 -25.33
C PRO A 324 -11.57 -18.78 -25.89
N SER A 325 -12.34 -18.12 -25.00
CA SER A 325 -13.26 -17.06 -25.38
C SER A 325 -13.62 -16.19 -24.18
N ALA A 326 -13.97 -14.92 -24.43
CA ALA A 326 -14.40 -13.97 -23.41
C ALA A 326 -15.88 -14.15 -22.97
N SER A 327 -16.36 -15.40 -22.93
CA SER A 327 -17.69 -15.70 -22.36
C SER A 327 -17.73 -15.37 -20.87
N SER A 328 -18.91 -15.07 -20.35
CA SER A 328 -19.04 -14.72 -18.92
C SER A 328 -18.64 -15.89 -18.02
N GLU A 329 -18.91 -17.13 -18.46
CA GLU A 329 -18.57 -18.35 -17.73
C GLU A 329 -17.05 -18.53 -17.66
N ASN A 330 -16.35 -18.42 -18.80
CA ASN A 330 -14.90 -18.59 -18.85
C ASN A 330 -14.16 -17.51 -18.07
N LEU A 331 -14.65 -16.26 -18.11
CA LEU A 331 -14.07 -15.17 -17.32
C LEU A 331 -14.25 -15.39 -15.82
N VAL A 332 -15.42 -15.86 -15.38
CA VAL A 332 -15.66 -16.16 -13.97
C VAL A 332 -14.79 -17.31 -13.48
N GLU A 333 -14.58 -18.34 -14.32
CA GLU A 333 -13.66 -19.44 -14.02
C GLU A 333 -12.21 -18.93 -13.93
N LEU A 334 -11.76 -18.15 -14.92
CA LEU A 334 -10.44 -17.52 -14.91
C LEU A 334 -10.19 -16.70 -13.64
N PHE A 335 -11.16 -15.88 -13.20
CA PHE A 335 -11.00 -15.06 -12.00
C PHE A 335 -10.95 -15.89 -10.72
N LYS A 336 -11.68 -17.02 -10.66
CA LYS A 336 -11.59 -17.94 -9.53
C LYS A 336 -10.21 -18.58 -9.45
N ASP A 337 -9.66 -19.00 -10.57
CA ASP A 337 -8.33 -19.61 -10.63
C ASP A 337 -7.23 -18.61 -10.28
N PHE A 338 -7.35 -17.38 -10.80
CA PHE A 338 -6.49 -16.26 -10.41
C PHE A 338 -6.51 -16.05 -8.89
N GLN A 339 -7.69 -15.94 -8.29
CA GLN A 339 -7.82 -15.73 -6.85
C GLN A 339 -7.32 -16.95 -6.05
N ALA A 340 -7.61 -18.17 -6.49
CA ALA A 340 -7.18 -19.40 -5.83
C ALA A 340 -5.64 -19.54 -5.81
N ASP A 341 -4.97 -19.08 -6.86
CA ASP A 341 -3.51 -19.08 -6.91
C ASP A 341 -2.91 -17.91 -6.09
N ARG A 342 -3.40 -16.68 -6.25
CA ARG A 342 -2.79 -15.48 -5.66
C ARG A 342 -3.15 -15.26 -4.19
N TYR A 343 -4.38 -15.53 -3.79
CA TYR A 343 -4.87 -15.21 -2.43
C TYR A 343 -4.04 -15.89 -1.32
N PRO A 344 -3.67 -17.19 -1.40
CA PRO A 344 -2.81 -17.81 -0.40
C PRO A 344 -1.43 -17.16 -0.28
N HIS A 345 -0.83 -16.75 -1.40
CA HIS A 345 0.48 -16.08 -1.42
C HIS A 345 0.40 -14.69 -0.79
N ALA A 346 -0.57 -13.87 -1.23
CA ALA A 346 -0.81 -12.55 -0.66
C ALA A 346 -1.08 -12.62 0.85
N LYS A 347 -1.87 -13.61 1.30
CA LYS A 347 -2.14 -13.85 2.73
C LYS A 347 -0.90 -14.27 3.50
N ALA A 348 -0.08 -15.17 2.94
CA ALA A 348 1.14 -15.64 3.59
C ALA A 348 2.16 -14.50 3.75
N GLN A 349 2.33 -13.66 2.73
CA GLN A 349 3.19 -12.49 2.78
C GLN A 349 2.67 -11.44 3.75
N MET A 350 1.37 -11.14 3.76
CA MET A 350 0.74 -10.27 4.75
C MET A 350 1.00 -10.77 6.20
N MET A 351 0.78 -12.06 6.45
CA MET A 351 1.05 -12.64 7.77
C MET A 351 2.54 -12.61 8.15
N MET A 352 3.45 -12.79 7.19
CA MET A 352 4.88 -12.67 7.41
C MET A 352 5.27 -11.22 7.72
N ASN A 353 4.78 -10.25 6.93
CA ASN A 353 5.01 -8.83 7.13
C ASN A 353 4.62 -8.39 8.53
N ARG A 354 3.43 -8.81 9.01
CA ARG A 354 2.98 -8.53 10.38
C ARG A 354 3.87 -9.13 11.47
N LYS A 355 4.40 -10.33 11.26
CA LYS A 355 5.31 -10.96 12.23
C LYS A 355 6.65 -10.24 12.28
N VAL A 356 7.19 -9.88 11.12
CA VAL A 356 8.42 -9.09 11.02
C VAL A 356 8.22 -7.72 11.64
N ASP A 357 7.12 -7.04 11.31
CA ASP A 357 6.74 -5.76 11.88
C ASP A 357 6.67 -5.83 13.40
N ARG A 358 5.85 -6.73 13.98
CA ARG A 358 5.78 -6.92 15.43
C ARG A 358 7.14 -7.23 16.07
N MET A 359 8.02 -7.95 15.40
CA MET A 359 9.37 -8.21 15.91
C MET A 359 10.25 -6.94 15.90
N LEU A 360 10.10 -6.09 14.88
CA LEU A 360 10.85 -4.84 14.72
C LEU A 360 10.30 -3.73 15.64
N SER A 361 8.97 -3.53 15.70
CA SER A 361 8.30 -2.48 16.49
C SER A 361 8.02 -2.89 17.94
N GLY A 362 7.93 -4.19 18.22
CA GLY A 362 7.51 -4.75 19.49
C GLY A 362 8.41 -4.38 20.68
N GLN A 363 7.76 -4.00 21.78
CA GLN A 363 8.39 -3.50 23.00
C GLN A 363 8.44 -4.52 24.13
N SER A 364 7.89 -5.73 23.94
CA SER A 364 8.03 -6.77 24.96
C SER A 364 9.48 -7.23 25.09
N TRP A 365 9.83 -7.77 26.26
CA TRP A 365 11.18 -8.30 26.48
C TRP A 365 11.50 -9.47 25.55
N THR A 366 10.49 -10.28 25.19
CA THR A 366 10.62 -11.41 24.25
C THR A 366 10.86 -10.91 22.83
N GLU A 367 10.11 -9.91 22.36
CA GLU A 367 10.33 -9.28 21.04
C GLU A 367 11.69 -8.58 20.97
N SER A 368 12.09 -7.88 22.03
CA SER A 368 13.40 -7.22 22.11
C SER A 368 14.56 -8.22 22.12
N LEU A 369 14.40 -9.36 22.79
CA LEU A 369 15.37 -10.46 22.76
C LEU A 369 15.41 -11.10 21.36
N MET A 370 14.26 -11.41 20.78
CA MET A 370 14.16 -11.96 19.42
C MET A 370 14.76 -11.02 18.39
N ARG A 371 14.54 -9.71 18.49
CA ARG A 371 15.15 -8.69 17.64
C ARG A 371 16.67 -8.67 17.77
N LYS A 372 17.21 -8.70 18.99
CA LYS A 372 18.67 -8.77 19.22
C LYS A 372 19.28 -10.06 18.67
N ILE A 373 18.60 -11.20 18.83
CA ILE A 373 19.03 -12.49 18.28
C ILE A 373 18.93 -12.47 16.75
N TYR A 374 17.83 -11.99 16.20
CA TYR A 374 17.59 -11.90 14.77
C TYR A 374 18.61 -10.96 14.10
N VAL A 375 18.68 -9.69 14.50
CA VAL A 375 19.59 -8.71 13.87
C VAL A 375 21.06 -9.13 14.00
N ARG A 376 21.47 -9.72 15.13
CA ARG A 376 22.88 -10.03 15.39
C ARG A 376 23.32 -11.43 14.96
N TYR A 377 22.40 -12.40 14.97
CA TYR A 377 22.69 -13.81 14.75
C TYR A 377 21.79 -14.44 13.68
N MET A 378 21.17 -13.66 12.79
CA MET A 378 20.46 -14.24 11.65
C MET A 378 21.48 -15.05 10.84
N SER A 379 21.49 -16.35 11.09
CA SER A 379 22.44 -17.24 10.45
C SER A 379 22.15 -17.19 8.96
N LYS A 380 23.20 -17.30 8.13
CA LYS A 380 23.03 -17.36 6.67
C LYS A 380 22.03 -18.46 6.25
N ILE A 381 21.88 -19.51 7.06
CA ILE A 381 20.90 -20.58 6.88
C ILE A 381 19.47 -20.05 7.08
N PHE A 382 19.22 -19.29 8.14
CA PHE A 382 17.89 -18.72 8.40
C PHE A 382 17.53 -17.63 7.39
N GLN A 383 18.49 -16.79 7.00
CA GLN A 383 18.32 -15.84 5.89
C GLN A 383 17.92 -16.56 4.61
N HIS A 384 18.69 -17.59 4.23
CA HIS A 384 18.41 -18.38 3.04
C HIS A 384 17.03 -19.06 3.08
N PHE A 385 16.58 -19.53 4.25
CA PHE A 385 15.24 -20.09 4.42
C PHE A 385 14.15 -19.03 4.20
N CYS A 386 14.32 -17.83 4.77
CA CYS A 386 13.40 -16.71 4.56
C CYS A 386 13.37 -16.25 3.09
N ASP A 387 14.54 -16.12 2.47
CA ASP A 387 14.69 -15.75 1.05
C ASP A 387 14.02 -16.79 0.16
N THR A 388 14.23 -18.08 0.41
CA THR A 388 13.58 -19.16 -0.35
C THR A 388 12.05 -19.07 -0.26
N LYS A 389 11.51 -18.75 0.92
CA LYS A 389 10.05 -18.62 1.06
C LYS A 389 9.45 -17.38 0.41
N THR A 390 10.23 -16.31 0.27
CA THR A 390 9.75 -15.02 -0.23
C THR A 390 10.03 -14.82 -1.72
N LEU A 391 11.10 -15.43 -2.24
CA LEU A 391 11.65 -15.19 -3.58
C LEU A 391 11.57 -16.40 -4.50
N ALA A 392 11.17 -17.58 -4.02
CA ALA A 392 11.02 -18.74 -4.90
C ALA A 392 9.79 -18.63 -5.81
N ASP A 393 8.73 -17.93 -5.38
CA ASP A 393 7.57 -17.67 -6.24
C ASP A 393 7.88 -16.54 -7.23
N ARG A 394 8.20 -16.93 -8.47
CA ARG A 394 8.59 -16.04 -9.57
C ARG A 394 7.82 -16.44 -10.83
N PRO A 395 6.52 -16.07 -10.92
CA PRO A 395 5.76 -16.35 -12.13
C PRO A 395 6.41 -15.65 -13.32
N GLN A 396 6.46 -16.36 -14.45
CA GLN A 396 6.95 -15.85 -15.72
C GLN A 396 5.81 -15.87 -16.74
N ALA A 397 5.88 -14.99 -17.73
CA ALA A 397 4.96 -15.03 -18.85
C ALA A 397 5.24 -16.28 -19.69
N THR A 398 4.33 -17.25 -19.68
CA THR A 398 4.55 -18.59 -20.28
C THR A 398 4.67 -18.54 -21.80
N PHE A 399 4.10 -17.50 -22.42
CA PHE A 399 4.16 -17.25 -23.86
C PHE A 399 5.41 -16.45 -24.30
N LEU A 400 6.35 -16.18 -23.39
CA LEU A 400 7.63 -15.54 -23.69
C LEU A 400 8.79 -16.50 -23.39
N PRO A 401 9.99 -16.28 -23.97
CA PRO A 401 11.18 -17.04 -23.60
C PRO A 401 11.43 -16.97 -22.09
N LEU A 402 11.56 -18.15 -21.46
CA LEU A 402 11.81 -18.23 -20.02
C LEU A 402 13.16 -17.58 -19.68
N VAL A 403 13.14 -16.76 -18.65
CA VAL A 403 14.33 -16.16 -18.06
C VAL A 403 15.10 -17.27 -17.35
N GLU A 404 16.39 -17.39 -17.71
CA GLU A 404 17.35 -18.27 -17.06
C GLU A 404 17.32 -18.08 -15.55
N ASP A 405 17.14 -19.18 -14.79
CA ASP A 405 17.15 -19.15 -13.32
C ASP A 405 18.58 -18.93 -12.80
N ARG A 406 18.82 -17.75 -12.22
CA ARG A 406 20.12 -17.37 -11.66
C ARG A 406 20.11 -17.40 -10.14
N GLY A 407 21.25 -17.77 -9.57
CA GLY A 407 21.51 -17.63 -8.14
C GLY A 407 21.25 -18.85 -7.28
N HIS A 408 21.27 -18.60 -5.96
CA HIS A 408 21.19 -19.65 -4.94
C HIS A 408 19.76 -19.99 -4.52
N VAL A 409 18.77 -19.18 -4.88
CA VAL A 409 17.34 -19.45 -4.60
C VAL A 409 16.69 -19.79 -5.92
N HIS A 410 16.31 -21.06 -6.08
CA HIS A 410 15.70 -21.55 -7.31
C HIS A 410 14.22 -21.17 -7.40
N ALA A 411 13.76 -20.90 -8.61
CA ALA A 411 12.37 -20.56 -8.85
C ALA A 411 11.54 -21.82 -8.63
N LEU A 412 10.36 -21.68 -8.03
CA LEU A 412 9.38 -22.75 -8.06
C LEU A 412 9.03 -23.08 -9.52
N PRO A 413 8.78 -24.35 -9.85
CA PRO A 413 8.27 -24.71 -11.16
C PRO A 413 7.05 -23.85 -11.49
N GLN A 414 7.00 -23.34 -12.72
CA GLN A 414 5.84 -22.59 -13.20
C GLN A 414 4.63 -23.51 -13.09
N LYS A 415 3.61 -23.10 -12.33
CA LYS A 415 2.39 -23.89 -12.22
C LYS A 415 1.69 -23.85 -13.58
N GLU A 416 1.37 -25.02 -14.09
CA GLU A 416 0.44 -25.13 -15.20
C GLU A 416 -0.92 -24.59 -14.74
N HIS A 417 -1.37 -23.52 -15.39
CA HIS A 417 -2.73 -23.04 -15.19
C HIS A 417 -3.65 -24.02 -15.93
N LYS A 418 -4.26 -24.96 -15.18
CA LYS A 418 -5.21 -25.96 -15.71
C LYS A 418 -6.56 -25.37 -16.12
N VAL A 419 -6.60 -24.12 -16.56
CA VAL A 419 -7.85 -23.50 -16.96
C VAL A 419 -8.26 -24.18 -18.26
N PHE A 420 -9.45 -24.78 -18.27
CA PHE A 420 -10.05 -25.48 -19.41
C PHE A 420 -9.53 -26.90 -19.71
N GLY A 421 -8.73 -27.52 -18.83
CA GLY A 421 -8.34 -28.93 -18.98
C GLY A 421 -7.49 -29.25 -20.22
N ILE A 422 -6.82 -28.23 -20.78
CA ILE A 422 -5.86 -28.39 -21.87
C ILE A 422 -4.48 -28.52 -21.21
N ASP A 423 -3.86 -29.69 -21.34
CA ASP A 423 -2.44 -29.85 -21.05
C ASP A 423 -1.67 -28.92 -22.00
N THR A 424 -1.05 -27.87 -21.46
CA THR A 424 -0.18 -26.97 -22.23
C THR A 424 1.17 -27.60 -22.56
N HIS A 425 1.35 -28.88 -22.21
CA HIS A 425 2.59 -29.64 -22.35
C HIS A 425 3.09 -29.78 -23.80
N ASP A 426 2.22 -29.59 -24.80
CA ASP A 426 2.55 -29.71 -26.23
C ASP A 426 2.81 -28.38 -26.96
N LYS A 427 2.90 -27.24 -26.26
CA LYS A 427 3.11 -25.92 -26.91
C LYS A 427 4.52 -25.33 -26.83
N HIS A 428 5.45 -25.90 -26.06
CA HIS A 428 6.80 -25.33 -25.91
C HIS A 428 7.92 -26.37 -25.88
#